data_AF-A0A5C0VCI7-F1
#
_entry.id   AF-A0A5C0VCI7-F1
#
_cell.length_a   1.000
_cell.length_b   1.000
_cell.length_c   1.000
_cell.angle_alpha   90.00
_cell.angle_beta   90.00
_cell.angle_gamma   90.00
#
_symmetry.space_group_name_H-M   'P 1'
#
loop_
_entity.id
_entity.type
_entity.pdbx_description
1 polymer ?
#
loop_
_entity_poly.entity_id
_entity_poly.type
_entity_poly.pdbx_seq_one_letter_code
_entity_poly.pdbx_strand_id
1 'polypeptide(L)'
;MEAKKLVDIVFDGIKSANTKNELEKLFSIDKLESNRMKKEKYPPIKFEINYSEIKKFLDNENNLLKDSSLITDPLAKILYALVWKNGDLQKIKHIVEGIRDIDSYDEDMKNDGLVFYQFGKYLTKKNNEPIIDQHVIRAFAVRNAETYKVDIDTLRRMSLLNSETHRGYINDYKTWLISDELQSSLKKETDYIYYIDQILFALGKTIKLKK
;
A
#
# COMPACT_ATOMS: atom_id res chain seq x y z
N MET A 1 -26.67 1.50 -4.56
CA MET A 1 -26.10 0.86 -3.34
C MET A 1 -25.36 1.93 -2.57
N GLU A 2 -25.70 2.12 -1.30
CA GLU A 2 -25.01 3.05 -0.40
C GLU A 2 -23.55 2.60 -0.22
N ALA A 3 -22.60 3.54 -0.21
CA ALA A 3 -21.17 3.22 -0.26
C ALA A 3 -20.72 2.30 0.89
N LYS A 4 -21.26 2.50 2.10
CA LYS A 4 -21.00 1.65 3.26
C LYS A 4 -21.47 0.21 3.05
N LYS A 5 -22.66 0.01 2.48
CA LYS A 5 -23.19 -1.32 2.16
C LYS A 5 -22.27 -2.10 1.20
N LEU A 6 -21.72 -1.42 0.19
CA LEU A 6 -20.73 -2.06 -0.72
C LEU A 6 -19.47 -2.46 0.04
N VAL A 7 -18.95 -1.58 0.90
CA VAL A 7 -17.78 -1.87 1.73
C VAL A 7 -18.04 -3.08 2.60
N ASP A 8 -19.17 -3.15 3.29
CA ASP A 8 -19.50 -4.26 4.18
C ASP A 8 -19.57 -5.59 3.44
N ILE A 9 -20.26 -5.64 2.30
CA ILE A 9 -20.32 -6.84 1.45
C ILE A 9 -18.92 -7.33 1.06
N VAL A 10 -18.03 -6.42 0.66
CA VAL A 10 -16.67 -6.79 0.24
C VAL A 10 -15.84 -7.27 1.43
N PHE A 11 -15.92 -6.59 2.58
CA PHE A 11 -15.19 -7.00 3.79
C PHE A 11 -15.68 -8.35 4.31
N ASP A 12 -16.99 -8.60 4.33
CA ASP A 12 -17.54 -9.90 4.70
C ASP A 12 -17.07 -11.01 3.73
N GLY A 13 -16.99 -10.68 2.43
CA GLY A 13 -16.40 -11.55 1.43
C GLY A 13 -14.93 -11.89 1.69
N ILE A 14 -14.11 -10.90 2.07
CA ILE A 14 -12.70 -11.11 2.42
C ILE A 14 -12.57 -11.98 3.68
N LYS A 15 -13.35 -11.69 4.73
CA LYS A 15 -13.33 -12.46 5.99
C LYS A 15 -13.76 -13.92 5.82
N SER A 16 -14.63 -14.17 4.85
CA SER A 16 -15.15 -15.52 4.55
C SER A 16 -14.26 -16.31 3.59
N ALA A 17 -13.33 -15.64 2.89
CA ALA A 17 -12.47 -16.29 1.91
C ALA A 17 -11.41 -17.17 2.58
N ASN A 18 -11.23 -18.37 2.04
CA ASN A 18 -10.24 -19.36 2.46
C ASN A 18 -9.07 -19.47 1.46
N THR A 19 -9.27 -18.98 0.24
CA THR A 19 -8.30 -19.12 -0.86
C THR A 19 -8.20 -17.83 -1.68
N LYS A 20 -7.09 -17.68 -2.42
CA LYS A 20 -6.93 -16.58 -3.39
C LYS A 20 -8.02 -16.57 -4.45
N ASN A 21 -8.46 -17.74 -4.90
CA ASN A 21 -9.51 -17.85 -5.91
C ASN A 21 -10.86 -17.32 -5.40
N GLU A 22 -11.13 -17.44 -4.10
CA GLU A 22 -12.31 -16.84 -3.48
C GLU A 22 -12.19 -15.32 -3.37
N LEU A 23 -11.00 -14.79 -3.06
CA LEU A 23 -10.73 -13.35 -3.14
C LEU A 23 -10.93 -12.82 -4.56
N GLU A 24 -10.44 -13.53 -5.58
CA GLU A 24 -10.60 -13.16 -6.99
C GLU A 24 -12.08 -13.05 -7.42
N LYS A 25 -12.96 -13.90 -6.88
CA LYS A 25 -14.39 -13.84 -7.18
C LYS A 25 -15.02 -12.52 -6.75
N LEU A 26 -14.46 -11.81 -5.76
CA LEU A 26 -14.99 -10.53 -5.29
C LEU A 26 -14.93 -9.43 -6.35
N PHE A 27 -14.07 -9.55 -7.35
CA PHE A 27 -14.06 -8.61 -8.49
C PHE A 27 -15.32 -8.71 -9.37
N SER A 28 -16.08 -9.81 -9.26
CA SER A 28 -17.38 -9.96 -9.93
C SER A 28 -18.46 -9.02 -9.37
N ILE A 29 -18.22 -8.38 -8.21
CA ILE A 29 -19.11 -7.36 -7.65
C ILE A 29 -19.08 -6.13 -8.56
N ASP A 30 -20.26 -5.58 -8.84
CA ASP A 30 -20.41 -4.46 -9.77
C ASP A 30 -19.41 -3.31 -9.50
N LYS A 31 -18.81 -2.80 -10.57
CA LYS A 31 -17.78 -1.74 -10.63
C LYS A 31 -16.41 -2.07 -10.04
N LEU A 32 -16.21 -3.15 -9.28
CA LEU A 32 -14.88 -3.50 -8.76
C LEU A 32 -13.91 -3.87 -9.87
N GLU A 33 -14.33 -4.73 -10.81
CA GLU A 33 -13.49 -5.15 -11.94
C GLU A 33 -12.97 -3.94 -12.76
N SER A 34 -13.83 -2.95 -12.99
CA SER A 34 -13.45 -1.73 -13.75
C SER A 34 -12.35 -0.91 -13.07
N ASN A 35 -12.23 -1.02 -11.74
CA ASN A 35 -11.27 -0.30 -10.92
C ASN A 35 -10.08 -1.17 -10.46
N ARG A 36 -10.05 -2.43 -10.84
CA ARG A 36 -8.97 -3.37 -10.56
C ARG A 36 -7.64 -2.87 -11.11
N MET A 37 -6.55 -3.13 -10.37
CA MET A 37 -5.21 -2.91 -10.90
C MET A 37 -4.95 -3.87 -12.07
N LYS A 38 -4.78 -3.32 -13.27
CA LYS A 38 -4.48 -4.10 -14.46
C LYS A 38 -3.03 -4.59 -14.44
N LYS A 39 -2.81 -5.90 -14.57
CA LYS A 39 -1.47 -6.52 -14.49
C LYS A 39 -0.51 -5.97 -15.55
N GLU A 40 -1.03 -5.54 -16.69
CA GLU A 40 -0.23 -4.94 -17.78
C GLU A 40 0.32 -3.56 -17.39
N LYS A 41 -0.38 -2.86 -16.49
CA LYS A 41 0.03 -1.54 -15.99
C LYS A 41 0.80 -1.62 -14.67
N TYR A 42 0.46 -2.61 -13.85
CA TYR A 42 1.00 -2.80 -12.51
C TYR A 42 1.41 -4.28 -12.34
N PRO A 43 2.49 -4.72 -13.00
CA PRO A 43 2.97 -6.07 -12.87
C PRO A 43 3.38 -6.36 -11.41
N PRO A 44 3.11 -7.56 -10.88
CA PRO A 44 3.53 -7.92 -9.53
C PRO A 44 5.05 -7.82 -9.35
N ILE A 45 5.48 -7.25 -8.23
CA ILE A 45 6.89 -7.16 -7.87
C ILE A 45 7.30 -8.48 -7.20
N LYS A 46 8.11 -9.26 -7.91
CA LYS A 46 8.55 -10.60 -7.50
C LYS A 46 9.93 -10.62 -6.82
N PHE A 47 10.68 -9.54 -6.90
CA PHE A 47 11.95 -9.41 -6.20
C PHE A 47 11.72 -8.87 -4.78
N GLU A 48 12.74 -9.06 -3.95
CA GLU A 48 12.89 -8.40 -2.66
C GLU A 48 14.12 -7.48 -2.68
N ILE A 49 14.16 -6.51 -1.77
CA ILE A 49 15.34 -5.65 -1.56
C ILE A 49 15.76 -5.74 -0.10
N ASN A 50 17.01 -6.12 0.13
CA ASN A 50 17.60 -6.15 1.46
C ASN A 50 18.32 -4.84 1.80
N TYR A 51 18.39 -4.54 3.09
CA TYR A 51 19.08 -3.34 3.59
C TYR A 51 20.55 -3.27 3.14
N SER A 52 21.26 -4.40 3.12
CA SER A 52 22.66 -4.49 2.69
C SER A 52 22.87 -4.04 1.24
N GLU A 53 21.90 -4.26 0.36
CA GLU A 53 21.96 -3.87 -1.05
C GLU A 53 21.89 -2.35 -1.22
N ILE A 54 21.19 -1.67 -0.32
CA ILE A 54 20.94 -0.23 -0.36
C ILE A 54 21.78 0.57 0.62
N LYS A 55 22.45 -0.06 1.58
CA LYS A 55 23.27 0.61 2.60
C LYS A 55 24.33 1.53 1.99
N LYS A 56 24.95 1.12 0.88
CA LYS A 56 25.92 1.93 0.13
C LYS A 56 25.34 3.25 -0.39
N PHE A 57 24.02 3.35 -0.51
CA PHE A 57 23.30 4.56 -0.91
C PHE A 57 22.87 5.44 0.26
N LEU A 58 23.03 4.95 1.49
CA LEU A 58 22.66 5.60 2.75
C LEU A 58 23.85 6.22 3.47
N ASP A 59 25.01 5.55 3.46
CA ASP A 59 26.21 5.98 4.19
C ASP A 59 26.82 7.28 3.63
N ASN A 60 26.37 7.73 2.46
CA ASN A 60 26.65 9.05 1.90
C ASN A 60 25.32 9.81 1.77
N GLU A 61 24.93 10.54 2.82
CA GLU A 61 23.69 11.32 2.86
C GLU A 61 23.45 12.08 1.53
N ASN A 62 22.59 11.53 0.66
CA ASN A 62 22.10 12.09 -0.62
C ASN A 62 22.90 11.85 -1.92
N ASN A 63 23.92 10.99 -2.01
CA ASN A 63 24.70 10.93 -3.28
C ASN A 63 23.93 10.36 -4.48
N LEU A 64 23.05 9.36 -4.34
CA LEU A 64 22.24 8.89 -5.47
C LEU A 64 21.28 9.97 -6.00
N LEU A 65 20.82 10.87 -5.13
CA LEU A 65 19.86 11.92 -5.49
C LEU A 65 20.54 13.17 -6.06
N LYS A 66 21.82 13.36 -5.77
CA LYS A 66 22.57 14.59 -6.11
C LYS A 66 23.63 14.39 -7.18
N ASP A 67 24.16 13.17 -7.35
CA ASP A 67 25.19 12.88 -8.35
C ASP A 67 24.82 11.66 -9.20
N SER A 68 24.21 11.92 -10.36
CA SER A 68 23.86 10.89 -11.33
C SER A 68 25.07 10.26 -12.04
N SER A 69 26.28 10.83 -11.90
CA SER A 69 27.49 10.28 -12.54
C SER A 69 27.89 8.92 -11.96
N LEU A 70 27.45 8.63 -10.73
CA LEU A 70 27.66 7.36 -10.05
C LEU A 70 26.80 6.21 -10.62
N ILE A 71 25.79 6.53 -11.43
CA ILE A 71 24.90 5.55 -12.05
C ILE A 71 25.52 5.09 -13.36
N THR A 72 26.11 3.90 -13.38
CA THR A 72 26.82 3.36 -14.54
C THR A 72 25.95 2.47 -15.42
N ASP A 73 25.05 1.69 -14.80
CA ASP A 73 24.14 0.76 -15.46
C ASP A 73 23.15 1.49 -16.40
N PRO A 74 23.04 1.08 -17.69
CA PRO A 74 22.16 1.73 -18.65
C PRO A 74 20.68 1.74 -18.26
N LEU A 75 20.18 0.64 -17.66
CA LEU A 75 18.79 0.57 -17.22
C LEU A 75 18.55 1.52 -16.03
N ALA A 76 19.47 1.54 -15.07
CA ALA A 76 19.41 2.47 -13.93
C ALA A 76 19.46 3.94 -14.38
N LYS A 77 20.23 4.29 -15.42
CA LYS A 77 20.24 5.65 -16.01
C LYS A 77 18.87 6.03 -16.57
N ILE A 78 18.22 5.12 -17.29
CA ILE A 78 16.86 5.35 -17.84
C ILE A 78 15.85 5.51 -16.71
N LEU A 79 15.87 4.64 -15.72
CA LEU A 79 14.99 4.71 -14.56
C LEU A 79 15.19 6.00 -13.76
N TYR A 80 16.45 6.40 -13.52
CA TYR A 80 16.77 7.66 -12.87
C TYR A 80 16.23 8.86 -13.66
N ALA A 81 16.43 8.90 -14.99
CA ALA A 81 15.94 9.97 -15.83
C ALA A 81 14.41 10.09 -15.81
N LEU A 82 13.69 8.96 -15.78
CA LEU A 82 12.23 8.94 -15.62
C LEU A 82 11.79 9.50 -14.27
N VAL A 83 12.43 9.08 -13.18
CA VAL A 83 12.12 9.55 -11.83
C VAL A 83 12.43 11.05 -11.69
N TRP A 84 13.56 11.51 -12.24
CA TRP A 84 13.94 12.93 -12.28
C TRP A 84 12.92 13.75 -13.06
N LYS A 85 12.54 13.32 -14.27
CA LYS A 85 11.56 14.01 -15.12
C LYS A 85 10.21 14.20 -14.43
N ASN A 86 9.79 13.23 -13.61
CA ASN A 86 8.53 13.26 -12.88
C ASN A 86 8.60 14.06 -11.56
N GLY A 87 9.77 14.57 -11.17
CA GLY A 87 9.96 15.25 -9.88
C GLY A 87 9.96 14.30 -8.68
N ASP A 88 10.19 13.01 -8.92
CA ASP A 88 9.93 11.94 -7.96
C ASP A 88 11.17 11.47 -7.19
N LEU A 89 12.33 12.07 -7.44
CA LEU A 89 13.59 11.69 -6.78
C LEU A 89 13.49 11.77 -5.25
N GLN A 90 12.79 12.77 -4.74
CA GLN A 90 12.57 12.93 -3.29
C GLN A 90 11.77 11.78 -2.68
N LYS A 91 11.04 10.99 -3.45
CA LYS A 91 10.28 9.83 -2.97
C LYS A 91 11.17 8.62 -2.69
N ILE A 92 12.30 8.50 -3.39
CA ILE A 92 13.25 7.38 -3.19
C ILE A 92 13.74 7.34 -1.75
N LYS A 93 13.98 8.50 -1.12
CA LYS A 93 14.44 8.56 0.28
C LYS A 93 13.48 7.83 1.23
N HIS A 94 12.17 7.96 1.00
CA HIS A 94 11.15 7.32 1.83
C HIS A 94 11.11 5.80 1.62
N ILE A 95 11.28 5.34 0.38
CA ILE A 95 11.40 3.89 0.09
C ILE A 95 12.62 3.31 0.81
N VAL A 96 13.76 4.00 0.74
CA VAL A 96 14.99 3.59 1.40
C VAL A 96 14.85 3.59 2.93
N GLU A 97 14.22 4.63 3.51
CA GLU A 97 13.87 4.69 4.94
C GLU A 97 12.99 3.49 5.32
N GLY A 98 11.96 3.17 4.53
CA GLY A 98 11.09 2.01 4.77
C GLY A 98 11.81 0.67 4.75
N ILE A 99 12.76 0.47 3.84
CA ILE A 99 13.57 -0.76 3.79
C ILE A 99 14.50 -0.86 5.00
N ARG A 100 15.11 0.24 5.42
CA ARG A 100 15.98 0.30 6.61
C ARG A 100 15.20 -0.02 7.89
N ASP A 101 14.00 0.53 7.99
CA ASP A 101 13.20 0.58 9.21
C ASP A 101 12.19 -0.58 9.30
N ILE A 102 12.43 -1.67 8.56
CA ILE A 102 11.55 -2.85 8.49
C ILE A 102 11.36 -3.54 9.84
N ASP A 103 12.41 -3.54 10.67
CA ASP A 103 12.43 -4.15 12.00
C ASP A 103 12.17 -3.14 13.13
N SER A 104 12.04 -1.85 12.82
CA SER A 104 11.76 -0.80 13.81
C SER A 104 10.26 -0.49 13.92
N TYR A 105 9.84 -0.10 15.13
CA TYR A 105 8.49 0.40 15.39
C TYR A 105 8.23 1.69 14.60
N ASP A 106 7.01 1.82 14.05
CA ASP A 106 6.56 2.93 13.18
C ASP A 106 6.48 4.31 13.90
N GLU A 107 7.07 4.46 15.09
CA GLU A 107 6.97 5.67 15.92
C GLU A 107 7.67 6.88 15.27
N ASP A 108 8.77 6.65 14.54
CA ASP A 108 9.61 7.68 13.89
C ASP A 108 9.18 8.07 12.47
N MET A 109 7.99 7.63 12.00
CA MET A 109 7.50 7.97 10.65
C MET A 109 7.38 9.49 10.45
N LYS A 110 8.24 10.07 9.61
CA LYS A 110 8.17 11.49 9.21
C LYS A 110 6.85 11.80 8.48
N ASN A 111 6.40 13.06 8.57
CA ASN A 111 5.06 13.46 8.13
C ASN A 111 4.76 13.29 6.63
N ASP A 112 5.79 13.32 5.79
CA ASP A 112 5.68 13.22 4.34
C ASP A 112 6.12 11.85 3.81
N GLY A 113 5.48 11.40 2.73
CA GLY A 113 5.93 10.22 1.98
C GLY A 113 5.49 8.87 2.53
N LEU A 114 4.48 8.85 3.40
CA LEU A 114 3.97 7.66 4.11
C LEU A 114 3.74 6.43 3.21
N VAL A 115 3.10 6.63 2.05
CA VAL A 115 2.85 5.56 1.06
C VAL A 115 4.16 4.98 0.52
N PHE A 116 5.16 5.83 0.27
CA PHE A 116 6.47 5.38 -0.25
C PHE A 116 7.30 4.71 0.83
N TYR A 117 7.22 5.17 2.08
CA TYR A 117 7.83 4.51 3.22
C TYR A 117 7.27 3.10 3.41
N GLN A 118 5.94 2.97 3.43
CA GLN A 118 5.29 1.67 3.53
C GLN A 118 5.60 0.77 2.32
N PHE A 119 5.66 1.35 1.13
CA PHE A 119 6.08 0.61 -0.06
C PHE A 119 7.53 0.09 0.06
N GLY A 120 8.44 0.86 0.68
CA GLY A 120 9.77 0.38 1.05
C GLY A 120 9.73 -0.85 1.94
N LYS A 121 8.89 -0.84 2.98
CA LYS A 121 8.67 -2.02 3.84
C LYS A 121 8.15 -3.22 3.06
N TYR A 122 7.15 -3.03 2.19
CA TYR A 122 6.63 -4.07 1.30
C TYR A 122 7.71 -4.69 0.41
N LEU A 123 8.64 -3.89 -0.13
CA LEU A 123 9.71 -4.39 -1.01
C LEU A 123 10.68 -5.35 -0.30
N THR A 124 10.74 -5.33 1.03
CA THR A 124 11.57 -6.28 1.78
C THR A 124 10.98 -7.69 1.82
N LYS A 125 9.69 -7.85 1.53
CA LYS A 125 8.91 -9.10 1.68
C LYS A 125 8.91 -9.69 3.10
N LYS A 126 9.40 -8.93 4.09
CA LYS A 126 9.39 -9.32 5.51
C LYS A 126 8.09 -8.88 6.18
N ASN A 127 7.79 -9.53 7.31
CA ASN A 127 6.71 -9.16 8.24
C ASN A 127 5.32 -9.02 7.60
N ASN A 128 5.12 -9.57 6.39
CA ASN A 128 3.86 -9.46 5.67
C ASN A 128 3.40 -8.00 5.51
N GLU A 129 4.34 -7.09 5.25
CA GLU A 129 4.02 -5.66 5.10
C GLU A 129 3.16 -5.41 3.85
N PRO A 130 2.02 -4.69 3.96
CA PRO A 130 1.16 -4.36 2.82
C PRO A 130 1.73 -3.24 1.93
N ILE A 131 1.20 -3.10 0.71
CA ILE A 131 1.60 -2.03 -0.24
C ILE A 131 1.09 -0.66 0.21
N ILE A 132 -0.13 -0.62 0.78
CA ILE A 132 -0.88 0.57 1.24
C ILE A 132 -0.91 1.72 0.24
N ASP A 133 -2.10 2.04 -0.26
CA ASP A 133 -2.38 3.27 -1.00
C ASP A 133 -3.56 4.01 -0.34
N GLN A 134 -3.74 5.30 -0.66
CA GLN A 134 -4.89 6.11 -0.27
C GLN A 134 -6.23 5.40 -0.56
N HIS A 135 -6.28 4.59 -1.63
CA HIS A 135 -7.49 3.84 -1.98
C HIS A 135 -7.74 2.68 -1.02
N VAL A 136 -6.69 1.93 -0.66
CA VAL A 136 -6.76 0.85 0.33
C VAL A 136 -7.22 1.41 1.68
N ILE A 137 -6.57 2.49 2.15
CA ILE A 137 -6.91 3.12 3.43
C ILE A 137 -8.28 3.78 3.41
N ARG A 138 -8.73 4.34 2.28
CA ARG A 138 -10.12 4.84 2.17
C ARG A 138 -11.14 3.72 2.38
N ALA A 139 -10.96 2.58 1.72
CA ALA A 139 -11.88 1.44 1.85
C ALA A 139 -11.92 0.93 3.30
N PHE A 140 -10.75 0.75 3.90
CA PHE A 140 -10.61 0.31 5.28
C PHE A 140 -11.17 1.32 6.29
N ALA A 141 -10.94 2.62 6.08
CA ALA A 141 -11.46 3.64 6.98
C ALA A 141 -12.99 3.71 6.92
N VAL A 142 -13.60 3.63 5.73
CA VAL A 142 -15.07 3.61 5.59
C VAL A 142 -15.68 2.40 6.30
N ARG A 143 -15.02 1.24 6.29
CA ARG A 143 -15.46 0.06 7.06
C ARG A 143 -15.53 0.36 8.55
N ASN A 144 -14.56 1.11 9.08
CA ASN A 144 -14.41 1.44 10.50
C ASN A 144 -14.95 2.83 10.86
N ALA A 145 -15.78 3.46 10.03
CA ALA A 145 -16.24 4.84 10.21
C ALA A 145 -16.89 5.09 11.58
N GLU A 146 -17.69 4.14 12.07
CA GLU A 146 -18.35 4.19 13.39
C GLU A 146 -17.33 4.18 14.53
N THR A 147 -16.34 3.28 14.47
CA THR A 147 -15.24 3.19 15.44
C THR A 147 -14.44 4.48 15.48
N TYR A 148 -14.15 5.06 14.31
CA TYR A 148 -13.40 6.31 14.19
C TYR A 148 -14.24 7.55 14.51
N LYS A 149 -15.56 7.43 14.59
CA LYS A 149 -16.51 8.55 14.75
C LYS A 149 -16.30 9.62 13.68
N VAL A 150 -16.01 9.20 12.45
CA VAL A 150 -15.82 10.08 11.28
C VAL A 150 -16.94 9.82 10.28
N ASP A 151 -17.48 10.90 9.72
CA ASP A 151 -18.47 10.82 8.65
C ASP A 151 -17.94 10.07 7.41
N ILE A 152 -18.78 9.21 6.85
CA ILE A 152 -18.41 8.36 5.71
C ILE A 152 -18.01 9.19 4.49
N ASP A 153 -18.69 10.31 4.22
CA ASP A 153 -18.37 11.15 3.07
C ASP A 153 -17.02 11.86 3.22
N THR A 154 -16.66 12.22 4.45
CA THR A 154 -15.31 12.73 4.79
C THR A 154 -14.25 11.70 4.43
N LEU A 155 -14.43 10.45 4.84
CA LEU A 155 -13.50 9.36 4.50
C LEU A 155 -13.47 9.10 2.99
N ARG A 156 -14.62 9.17 2.32
CA ARG A 156 -14.71 8.97 0.85
C ARG A 156 -14.01 10.06 0.05
N ARG A 157 -13.85 11.27 0.60
CA ARG A 157 -13.11 12.39 0.02
C ARG A 157 -11.63 12.41 0.41
N MET A 158 -11.17 11.44 1.20
CA MET A 158 -9.75 11.28 1.55
C MET A 158 -8.87 11.39 0.31
N SER A 159 -7.83 12.21 0.38
CA SER A 159 -6.87 12.43 -0.70
C SER A 159 -5.51 11.83 -0.31
N LEU A 160 -4.46 12.65 -0.28
CA LEU A 160 -3.14 12.24 0.19
C LEU A 160 -3.20 11.81 1.65
N LEU A 161 -2.52 10.69 1.95
CA LEU A 161 -2.30 10.24 3.31
C LEU A 161 -1.21 11.09 3.95
N ASN A 162 -1.39 11.39 5.23
CA ASN A 162 -0.42 12.06 6.10
C ASN A 162 -0.29 11.25 7.40
N SER A 163 0.86 11.35 8.06
CA SER A 163 1.13 10.64 9.32
C SER A 163 0.15 11.05 10.44
N GLU A 164 -0.14 12.35 10.57
CA GLU A 164 -0.89 12.92 11.71
C GLU A 164 -2.31 12.36 11.81
N THR A 165 -2.98 12.21 10.67
CA THR A 165 -4.37 11.76 10.60
C THR A 165 -4.47 10.26 10.29
N HIS A 166 -3.60 9.73 9.42
CA HIS A 166 -3.83 8.41 8.81
C HIS A 166 -2.93 7.30 9.33
N ARG A 167 -1.93 7.60 10.19
CA ARG A 167 -1.09 6.56 10.82
C ARG A 167 -1.93 5.56 11.61
N GLY A 168 -2.93 6.04 12.36
CA GLY A 168 -3.86 5.17 13.08
C GLY A 168 -4.57 4.17 12.16
N TYR A 169 -5.11 4.64 11.03
CA TYR A 169 -5.79 3.77 10.07
C TYR A 169 -4.88 2.73 9.44
N ILE A 170 -3.62 3.09 9.18
CA ILE A 170 -2.61 2.16 8.66
C ILE A 170 -2.28 1.08 9.70
N ASN A 171 -2.05 1.47 10.95
CA ASN A 171 -1.73 0.51 12.02
C ASN A 171 -2.90 -0.44 12.29
N ASP A 172 -4.12 0.08 12.30
CA ASP A 172 -5.33 -0.72 12.43
C ASP A 172 -5.49 -1.69 11.24
N TYR A 173 -5.15 -1.22 10.02
CA TYR A 173 -5.18 -2.07 8.83
C TYR A 173 -4.15 -3.21 8.92
N LYS A 174 -2.90 -2.91 9.28
CA LYS A 174 -1.85 -3.91 9.51
C LYS A 174 -2.27 -4.93 10.56
N THR A 175 -2.86 -4.45 11.66
CA THR A 175 -3.38 -5.30 12.74
C THR A 175 -4.51 -6.20 12.24
N TRP A 176 -5.45 -5.64 11.46
CA TRP A 176 -6.56 -6.39 10.90
C TRP A 176 -6.09 -7.51 9.95
N LEU A 177 -5.09 -7.25 9.11
CA LEU A 177 -4.53 -8.25 8.18
C LEU A 177 -3.99 -9.51 8.88
N ILE A 178 -3.48 -9.38 10.10
CA ILE A 178 -2.97 -10.51 10.89
C ILE A 178 -3.95 -11.02 11.94
N SER A 179 -5.06 -10.31 12.18
CA SER A 179 -6.08 -10.64 13.18
C SER A 179 -6.88 -11.90 12.84
N ASP A 180 -7.53 -12.50 13.85
CA ASP A 180 -8.38 -13.68 13.67
C ASP A 180 -9.70 -13.41 12.93
N GLU A 181 -9.93 -12.17 12.47
CA GLU A 181 -11.03 -11.86 11.56
C GLU A 181 -10.83 -12.49 10.16
N LEU A 182 -9.59 -12.81 9.78
CA LEU A 182 -9.28 -13.46 8.51
C LEU A 182 -9.02 -14.95 8.71
N GLN A 183 -9.51 -15.77 7.78
CA GLN A 183 -9.34 -17.22 7.85
C GLN A 183 -7.86 -17.62 7.89
N SER A 184 -7.51 -18.49 8.83
CA SER A 184 -6.15 -19.04 8.94
C SER A 184 -5.72 -19.82 7.70
N SER A 185 -6.66 -20.37 6.93
CA SER A 185 -6.43 -20.99 5.62
C SER A 185 -5.94 -19.95 4.60
N LEU A 186 -6.59 -18.80 4.52
CA LEU A 186 -6.20 -17.71 3.64
C LEU A 186 -4.83 -17.13 4.03
N LYS A 187 -4.51 -17.02 5.32
CA LYS A 187 -3.19 -16.51 5.75
C LYS A 187 -2.01 -17.41 5.33
N LYS A 188 -2.27 -18.68 4.99
CA LYS A 188 -1.24 -19.63 4.48
C LYS A 188 -0.98 -19.46 2.99
N GLU A 189 -1.85 -18.77 2.26
CA GLU A 189 -1.70 -18.49 0.84
C GLU A 189 -0.60 -17.44 0.62
N THR A 190 0.42 -17.77 -0.18
CA THR A 190 1.53 -16.84 -0.50
C THR A 190 0.98 -15.52 -1.05
N ASP A 191 1.42 -14.36 -0.56
CA ASP A 191 0.94 -13.05 -1.03
C ASP A 191 -0.56 -12.79 -0.83
N TYR A 192 -1.27 -13.46 0.09
CA TYR A 192 -2.71 -13.20 0.31
C TYR A 192 -3.02 -11.70 0.56
N ILE A 193 -2.13 -10.98 1.25
CA ILE A 193 -2.23 -9.53 1.49
C ILE A 193 -2.23 -8.73 0.20
N TYR A 194 -1.45 -9.12 -0.80
CA TYR A 194 -1.45 -8.47 -2.11
C TYR A 194 -2.83 -8.54 -2.78
N TYR A 195 -3.51 -9.67 -2.67
CA TYR A 195 -4.87 -9.83 -3.21
C TYR A 195 -5.88 -8.95 -2.45
N ILE A 196 -5.76 -8.89 -1.12
CA ILE A 196 -6.58 -8.00 -0.29
C ILE A 196 -6.33 -6.53 -0.67
N ASP A 197 -5.07 -6.11 -0.77
CA ASP A 197 -4.69 -4.75 -1.19
C ASP A 197 -5.29 -4.39 -2.56
N GLN A 198 -5.30 -5.31 -3.54
CA GLN A 198 -5.93 -5.06 -4.84
C GLN A 198 -7.43 -4.84 -4.74
N ILE A 199 -8.12 -5.66 -3.95
CA ILE A 199 -9.57 -5.57 -3.75
C ILE A 199 -9.90 -4.25 -3.07
N LEU A 200 -9.18 -3.90 -2.00
CA LEU A 200 -9.39 -2.67 -1.27
C LEU A 200 -9.02 -1.43 -2.09
N PHE A 201 -8.00 -1.51 -2.96
CA PHE A 201 -7.71 -0.46 -3.93
C PHE A 201 -8.88 -0.24 -4.89
N ALA A 202 -9.41 -1.31 -5.48
CA ALA A 202 -10.54 -1.23 -6.40
C ALA A 202 -11.80 -0.68 -5.71
N LEU A 203 -12.12 -1.20 -4.53
CA LEU A 203 -13.21 -0.74 -3.68
C LEU A 203 -13.06 0.74 -3.32
N GLY A 204 -11.87 1.14 -2.87
CA GLY A 204 -11.55 2.51 -2.50
C GLY A 204 -11.62 3.49 -3.67
N LYS A 205 -11.36 3.04 -4.90
CA LYS A 205 -11.66 3.84 -6.11
C LYS A 205 -13.15 3.92 -6.39
N THR A 206 -13.88 2.82 -6.26
CA THR A 206 -15.32 2.74 -6.53
C THR A 206 -16.14 3.65 -5.61
N ILE A 207 -15.78 3.71 -4.32
CA ILE A 207 -16.53 4.52 -3.34
C ILE A 207 -16.08 5.98 -3.26
N LYS A 208 -15.01 6.36 -3.96
CA LYS A 208 -14.43 7.70 -3.90
C LYS A 208 -15.46 8.76 -4.31
N LEU A 209 -15.58 9.80 -3.50
CA LEU A 209 -16.24 11.05 -3.92
C LEU A 209 -15.21 11.99 -4.53
N LYS A 210 -15.59 12.64 -5.64
CA LYS A 210 -14.84 13.80 -6.11
C LYS A 210 -15.06 14.93 -5.10
N LYS A 211 -14.01 15.70 -4.83
CA LYS A 211 -14.12 16.89 -3.98
C LYS A 211 -15.16 17.84 -4.56
#